data_AF-A0A0I9W1P8-F1
#
_entry.id   AF-A0A0I9W1P8-F1
#
_cell.length_a   1.000
_cell.length_b   1.000
_cell.length_c   1.000
_cell.angle_alpha   90.00
_cell.angle_beta   90.00
_cell.angle_gamma   90.00
#
_symmetry.space_group_name_H-M   'P 1'
#
loop_
_entity.id
_entity.type
_entity.pdbx_description
1 polymer ?
#
loop_
_entity_poly.entity_id
_entity_poly.type
_entity_poly.pdbx_seq_one_letter_code
_entity_poly.pdbx_strand_id
1 'polypeptide(L)' 'MSDGEADRPARMTPAEFKAAYKSKGWTGRLLAERWSYSVAWISKVGNDPERDQIWDDAVRGLPSVK' A
#
# COMPACT_ATOMS: atom_id res chain seq x y z
N MET A 1 32.55 -0.69 3.69
CA MET A 1 31.79 -0.27 4.88
C MET A 1 30.33 -0.34 4.49
N SER A 2 29.72 -1.48 4.74
CA SER A 2 28.30 -1.73 4.50
C SER A 2 27.67 -1.84 5.87
N ASP A 3 27.44 -0.70 6.52
CA ASP A 3 26.91 -0.69 7.88
C ASP A 3 25.79 0.35 7.99
N GLY A 4 24.64 -0.15 8.42
CA GLY A 4 23.65 0.59 9.19
C GLY A 4 22.69 1.46 8.39
N GLU A 5 21.56 0.90 7.94
CA GLU A 5 20.22 1.48 8.15
C GLU A 5 19.10 0.59 7.54
N ALA A 6 18.97 -0.68 7.93
CA ALA A 6 17.90 -1.56 7.43
C ALA A 6 16.99 -2.12 8.54
N ASP A 7 17.11 -1.62 9.77
CA ASP A 7 16.16 -1.91 10.86
C ASP A 7 15.35 -0.65 11.17
N ARG A 8 14.55 -0.22 10.18
CA ARG A 8 13.35 0.58 10.46
C ARG A 8 12.18 -0.39 10.35
N PRO A 9 11.19 -0.37 11.27
CA PRO A 9 10.09 -1.33 11.24
C PRO A 9 9.46 -1.35 9.85
N ALA A 10 9.52 -2.53 9.21
CA ALA A 10 9.29 -2.77 7.80
C ALA A 10 8.03 -2.07 7.27
N ARG A 11 8.18 -0.84 6.79
CA ARG A 11 7.17 -0.21 5.93
C ARG A 11 7.16 -1.05 4.66
N MET A 12 6.01 -1.62 4.32
CA MET A 12 5.87 -2.42 3.11
C MET A 12 6.43 -1.61 1.94
N THR A 13 7.17 -2.25 1.04
CA THR A 13 7.59 -1.52 -0.17
C THR A 13 6.36 -1.17 -1.03
N PRO A 14 6.42 -0.15 -1.91
CA PRO A 14 5.35 0.11 -2.86
C PRO A 14 4.98 -1.12 -3.72
N ALA A 15 5.95 -2.00 -3.99
CA ALA A 15 5.70 -3.28 -4.65
C ALA A 15 4.85 -4.22 -3.78
N GLU A 16 5.16 -4.33 -2.48
CA GLU A 16 4.39 -5.15 -1.54
C GLU A 16 2.99 -4.62 -1.30
N PHE A 17 2.80 -3.30 -1.23
CA PHE A 17 1.49 -2.68 -1.16
C PHE A 17 0.62 -3.10 -2.34
N LYS A 18 1.18 -3.02 -3.55
CA LYS A 18 0.52 -3.44 -4.79
C LYS A 18 0.21 -4.93 -4.80
N ALA A 19 1.12 -5.76 -4.30
CA ALA A 19 0.91 -7.20 -4.20
C ALA A 19 -0.19 -7.53 -3.19
N ALA A 20 -0.24 -6.86 -2.04
CA ALA A 20 -1.18 -7.14 -0.95
C ALA A 20 -2.64 -6.90 -1.37
N TYR A 21 -2.93 -5.74 -1.96
CA TYR A 21 -4.29 -5.46 -2.42
C TYR A 21 -4.64 -6.32 -3.65
N LYS A 22 -3.69 -6.57 -4.57
CA LYS A 22 -3.93 -7.37 -5.79
C LYS A 22 -4.20 -8.84 -5.45
N SER A 23 -3.53 -9.39 -4.43
CA SER A 23 -3.76 -10.75 -3.93
C SER A 23 -5.18 -10.92 -3.38
N LYS A 24 -5.76 -9.85 -2.83
CA LYS A 24 -7.14 -9.80 -2.33
C LYS A 24 -8.18 -9.48 -3.42
N GLY A 25 -7.78 -9.34 -4.69
CA GLY A 25 -8.68 -8.97 -5.80
C GLY A 25 -8.95 -7.47 -5.90
N TRP A 26 -8.29 -6.63 -5.10
CA TRP A 26 -8.43 -5.18 -5.18
C TRP A 26 -7.56 -4.61 -6.30
N THR A 27 -7.97 -3.46 -6.81
CA THR A 27 -7.21 -2.67 -7.76
C THR A 27 -7.11 -1.24 -7.25
N GLY A 28 -6.16 -0.46 -7.79
CA GLY A 28 -6.05 0.97 -7.44
C GLY A 28 -7.34 1.75 -7.71
N ARG A 29 -8.18 1.29 -8.64
CA ARG A 29 -9.51 1.86 -8.91
C ARG A 29 -10.52 1.53 -7.79
N LEU A 30 -10.59 0.27 -7.36
CA LEU A 30 -11.47 -0.13 -6.25
C LEU A 30 -11.07 0.53 -4.93
N LEU A 31 -9.77 0.69 -4.71
CA LEU A 31 -9.24 1.43 -3.56
C LEU A 31 -9.65 2.92 -3.60
N ALA A 32 -9.52 3.53 -4.77
CA ALA A 32 -9.95 4.91 -5.01
C ALA A 32 -11.44 5.08 -4.73
N GLU A 33 -12.28 4.16 -5.24
CA GLU A 33 -13.73 4.19 -4.99
C GLU A 33 -14.07 3.95 -3.52
N ARG A 34 -13.42 2.98 -2.85
CA ARG A 34 -13.67 2.66 -1.44
C ARG A 34 -13.27 3.78 -0.48
N TRP A 35 -12.15 4.44 -0.75
CA TRP A 35 -11.63 5.49 0.11
C TRP A 35 -12.02 6.90 -0.34
N SER A 36 -12.85 7.04 -1.41
CA SER A 36 -13.23 8.32 -2.00
C SER A 36 -12.02 9.19 -2.43
N TYR A 37 -10.96 8.56 -2.92
CA TYR A 37 -9.79 9.25 -3.49
C TYR A 37 -9.68 9.01 -4.99
N SER A 38 -8.88 9.82 -5.69
CA SER A 38 -8.59 9.58 -7.10
C SER A 38 -7.61 8.41 -7.29
N VAL A 39 -7.72 7.68 -8.40
CA VAL A 39 -6.78 6.58 -8.76
C VAL A 39 -5.33 7.07 -8.80
N ALA A 40 -5.10 8.30 -9.23
CA ALA A 40 -3.78 8.94 -9.22
C ALA A 40 -3.25 9.14 -7.79
N TRP A 41 -4.12 9.48 -6.82
CA TRP A 41 -3.74 9.60 -5.42
C TRP A 41 -3.38 8.23 -4.82
N ILE A 42 -4.17 7.19 -5.10
CA ILE A 42 -3.83 5.81 -4.70
C ILE A 42 -2.51 5.37 -5.31
N SER A 43 -2.27 5.71 -6.58
CA SER A 43 -1.01 5.42 -7.24
C SER A 43 0.15 6.22 -6.64
N LYS A 44 -0.09 7.45 -6.19
CA LYS A 44 0.90 8.25 -5.46
C LYS A 44 1.24 7.57 -4.13
N VAL A 45 0.24 7.28 -3.29
CA VAL A 45 0.40 6.57 -2.00
C VAL A 45 1.10 5.23 -2.18
N GLY A 46 0.71 4.45 -3.19
CA GLY A 46 1.27 3.13 -3.46
C GLY A 46 2.63 3.16 -4.19
N ASN A 47 3.12 4.31 -4.63
CA ASN A 47 4.51 4.49 -5.11
C ASN A 47 5.38 5.22 -4.09
N ASP A 48 4.77 5.89 -3.10
CA ASP A 48 5.45 6.63 -2.06
C ASP A 48 6.09 5.66 -1.04
N PRO A 49 7.43 5.64 -0.92
CA PRO A 49 8.13 4.78 0.03
C PRO A 49 8.06 5.33 1.47
N GLU A 50 7.76 6.61 1.63
CA GLU A 50 7.60 7.29 2.92
C GLU A 50 6.14 7.31 3.38
N ARG A 51 5.28 6.51 2.74
CA ARG A 51 3.85 6.47 3.05
C ARG A 51 3.58 6.20 4.52
N ASP A 52 2.47 6.78 4.96
CA ASP A 52 1.99 6.65 6.32
C ASP A 52 1.46 5.24 6.60
N GLN A 53 1.71 4.70 7.80
CA GLN A 53 1.31 3.34 8.18
C GLN A 53 -0.21 3.11 8.13
N ILE A 54 -1.00 4.20 8.22
CA ILE A 54 -2.46 4.13 8.09
C ILE A 54 -2.90 3.51 6.75
N TRP A 55 -2.10 3.68 5.69
CA TRP A 55 -2.41 3.12 4.38
C TRP A 55 -2.14 1.62 4.32
N ASP A 56 -1.07 1.17 4.97
CA ASP A 56 -0.78 -0.26 5.10
C ASP A 56 -1.86 -0.97 5.92
N ASP A 57 -2.30 -0.35 7.02
CA ASP A 57 -3.43 -0.85 7.80
C ASP A 57 -4.72 -0.87 6.98
N ALA A 58 -5.00 0.19 6.22
CA ALA A 58 -6.16 0.27 5.35
C ALA A 58 -6.16 -0.84 4.28
N VAL A 59 -5.01 -1.21 3.72
CA VAL A 59 -4.87 -2.34 2.78
C VAL A 59 -5.01 -3.69 3.49
N ARG A 60 -4.43 -3.85 4.68
CA ARG A 60 -4.56 -5.08 5.47
C ARG A 60 -6.01 -5.35 5.87
N GLY A 61 -6.74 -4.29 6.23
CA GLY A 61 -8.17 -4.31 6.55
C GLY A 61 -9.10 -4.45 5.33
N LEU A 62 -8.59 -4.52 4.10
CA LEU A 62 -9.43 -4.79 2.94
C LEU A 62 -10.00 -6.22 3.03
N PRO A 63 -11.33 -6.38 2.89
CA PRO A 63 -11.93 -7.70 2.80
C PRO A 63 -11.47 -8.39 1.51
N SER A 64 -11.26 -9.69 1.53
CA SER A 64 -10.91 -10.42 0.31
C SER A 64 -12.10 -10.38 -0.65
N VAL A 65 -11.91 -9.79 -1.84
CA VAL A 65 -12.91 -9.87 -2.93
C VAL A 65 -12.72 -11.25 -3.57
N LYS A 66 -13.34 -12.27 -2.98
CA LYS A 66 -13.40 -13.62 -3.53
C LYS A 66 -14.83 -13.94 -3.91
#